data_AF-A0A2E6AVP7-F1
#
_entry.id   AF-A0A2E6AVP7-F1
#
_cell.length_a   1.000
_cell.length_b   1.000
_cell.length_c   1.000
_cell.angle_alpha   90.00
_cell.angle_beta   90.00
_cell.angle_gamma   90.00
#
_symmetry.space_group_name_H-M   'P 1'
#
loop_
_entity.id
_entity.type
_entity.pdbx_description
1 polymer ?
#
loop_
_entity_poly.entity_id
_entity_poly.type
_entity_poly.pdbx_seq_one_letter_code
_entity_poly.pdbx_strand_id
1 'polypeptide(L)'
;MKFKIFFLLLIITLSFSNDEHSFKLKNGTKIIGNIISENDEVYELDTKMGLVQISKKDIKKFECIFFMNDGNVLVGKKVSSSENEIILDTEIGVFKISKTDYYLWLPRFSNQAYISLMFIIAILK
;
A
#
# COMPACT_ATOMS: atom_id res chain seq x y z
N MET A 1 -8.91 -41.34 -6.20
CA MET A 1 -9.35 -40.36 -5.17
C MET A 1 -8.19 -39.73 -4.38
N LYS A 2 -7.17 -40.48 -3.93
CA LYS A 2 -6.06 -39.96 -3.12
C LYS A 2 -5.29 -38.77 -3.76
N PHE A 3 -5.04 -38.83 -5.08
CA PHE A 3 -4.33 -37.76 -5.81
C PHE A 3 -5.16 -36.47 -5.95
N LYS A 4 -6.50 -36.58 -6.02
CA LYS A 4 -7.40 -35.41 -6.08
C LYS A 4 -7.48 -34.69 -4.73
N ILE A 5 -7.47 -35.43 -3.62
CA ILE A 5 -7.40 -34.84 -2.26
C ILE A 5 -6.07 -34.11 -2.06
N PHE A 6 -4.95 -34.69 -2.49
CA PHE A 6 -3.64 -34.04 -2.38
C PHE A 6 -3.57 -32.74 -3.18
N PHE A 7 -4.11 -32.73 -4.40
CA PHE A 7 -4.17 -31.54 -5.24
C PHE A 7 -5.08 -30.44 -4.65
N LEU A 8 -6.20 -30.83 -4.02
CA LEU A 8 -7.09 -29.90 -3.30
C LEU A 8 -6.38 -29.24 -2.10
N LEU A 9 -5.57 -30.02 -1.36
CA LEU A 9 -4.83 -29.53 -0.19
C LEU A 9 -3.72 -28.54 -0.58
N LEU A 10 -3.08 -28.76 -1.74
CA LEU A 10 -2.07 -27.87 -2.31
C LEU A 10 -2.65 -26.49 -2.68
N ILE A 11 -3.85 -26.47 -3.27
CA ILE A 11 -4.56 -25.23 -3.66
C ILE A 11 -4.95 -24.40 -2.43
N ILE A 12 -5.33 -25.05 -1.32
CA ILE A 12 -5.67 -24.37 -0.07
C ILE A 12 -4.44 -23.68 0.56
N THR A 13 -3.27 -24.31 0.51
CA THR A 13 -2.03 -23.71 1.05
C THR A 13 -1.49 -22.54 0.23
N LEU A 14 -1.79 -22.50 -1.07
CA LEU A 14 -1.38 -21.40 -1.96
C LEU A 14 -2.20 -20.11 -1.77
N SER A 15 -3.33 -20.18 -1.06
CA SER A 15 -4.24 -19.03 -0.88
C SER A 15 -3.84 -18.09 0.27
N PHE A 16 -2.84 -18.44 1.08
CA PHE A 16 -2.29 -17.55 2.10
C PHE A 16 -1.21 -16.64 1.52
N SER A 17 -1.59 -15.81 0.56
CA SER A 17 -0.81 -14.62 0.22
C SER A 17 -0.97 -13.62 1.38
N ASN A 18 -0.01 -13.63 2.30
CA ASN A 18 0.11 -12.61 3.34
C ASN A 18 0.79 -11.38 2.74
N ASP A 19 -0.01 -10.52 2.10
CA ASP A 19 0.49 -9.25 1.58
C ASP A 19 0.60 -8.23 2.73
N GLU A 20 1.73 -8.29 3.46
CA GLU A 20 1.98 -7.43 4.61
C GLU A 20 2.05 -5.96 4.17
N HIS A 21 1.16 -5.13 4.73
CA HIS A 21 1.20 -3.69 4.53
C HIS A 21 2.16 -3.02 5.51
N SER A 22 2.97 -2.11 4.98
CA SER A 22 3.78 -1.21 5.78
C SER A 22 3.07 0.12 6.01
N PHE A 23 2.85 0.45 7.28
CA PHE A 23 2.34 1.71 7.77
C PHE A 23 3.47 2.51 8.42
N LYS A 24 3.56 3.80 8.08
CA LYS A 24 4.48 4.73 8.73
C LYS A 24 3.67 5.68 9.60
N LEU A 25 4.04 5.80 10.87
CA LEU A 25 3.36 6.69 11.82
C LEU A 25 4.03 8.07 11.88
N LYS A 26 3.31 9.06 12.37
CA LYS A 26 3.78 10.45 12.53
C LYS A 26 5.01 10.55 13.43
N ASN A 27 5.09 9.70 14.45
CA ASN A 27 6.25 9.59 15.35
C ASN A 27 7.48 8.90 14.72
N GLY A 28 7.37 8.43 13.47
CA GLY A 28 8.44 7.76 12.74
C GLY A 28 8.42 6.24 12.83
N THR A 29 7.62 5.64 13.71
CA THR A 29 7.48 4.19 13.83
C THR A 29 6.97 3.58 12.53
N LYS A 30 7.52 2.43 12.15
CA LYS A 30 7.06 1.62 11.03
C LYS A 30 6.42 0.35 11.57
N ILE A 31 5.16 0.11 11.21
CA ILE A 31 4.43 -1.11 11.56
C ILE A 31 4.19 -1.89 10.27
N ILE A 32 4.42 -3.20 10.31
CA ILE A 32 4.29 -4.10 9.16
C ILE A 32 3.42 -5.26 9.60
N GLY A 33 2.37 -5.56 8.82
CA GLY A 33 1.47 -6.66 9.11
C GLY A 33 0.34 -6.77 8.09
N ASN A 34 -0.42 -7.86 8.18
CA ASN A 34 -1.58 -8.11 7.32
C ASN A 34 -2.78 -7.35 7.87
N ILE A 35 -3.51 -6.64 7.02
CA ILE A 35 -4.75 -5.97 7.43
C ILE A 35 -5.84 -7.04 7.62
N ILE A 36 -6.30 -7.20 8.86
CA ILE A 36 -7.38 -8.16 9.19
C ILE A 36 -8.73 -7.46 9.17
N SER A 37 -8.78 -6.24 9.70
CA SER A 37 -9.98 -5.43 9.75
C SER A 37 -9.66 -3.94 9.61
N GLU A 38 -10.64 -3.18 9.14
CA GLU A 38 -10.57 -1.73 9.00
C GLU A 38 -11.95 -1.15 9.36
N ASN A 39 -11.95 -0.09 10.16
CA ASN A 39 -13.13 0.75 10.37
C ASN A 39 -12.78 2.23 10.14
N ASP A 40 -13.67 3.16 10.48
CA ASP A 40 -13.48 4.59 10.21
C ASP A 40 -12.28 5.21 10.94
N GLU A 41 -11.85 4.64 12.06
CA GLU A 41 -10.81 5.22 12.91
C GLU A 41 -9.51 4.42 12.96
N VAL A 42 -9.57 3.09 12.79
CA VAL A 42 -8.43 2.20 13.02
C VAL A 42 -8.24 1.15 11.92
N TYR A 43 -6.98 0.76 11.75
CA TYR A 43 -6.59 -0.50 11.10
C TYR A 43 -6.22 -1.52 12.17
N GLU A 44 -6.70 -2.75 12.03
CA GLU A 44 -6.24 -3.89 12.82
C GLU A 44 -5.31 -4.76 11.97
N LEU A 45 -4.09 -4.96 12.47
CA LEU A 45 -3.05 -5.68 11.77
C LEU A 45 -2.64 -6.94 12.53
N ASP A 46 -2.48 -8.05 11.80
CA ASP A 46 -1.71 -9.19 12.26
C ASP A 46 -0.24 -8.90 12.01
N THR A 47 0.54 -8.68 13.07
CA THR A 47 1.97 -8.41 12.99
C THR A 47 2.75 -9.55 13.61
N LYS A 48 4.07 -9.59 13.39
CA LYS A 48 4.97 -10.56 14.06
C LYS A 48 4.96 -10.45 15.60
N MET A 49 4.46 -9.35 16.15
CA MET A 49 4.33 -9.12 17.59
C MET A 49 2.91 -9.44 18.12
N GLY A 50 2.03 -9.96 17.27
CA GLY A 50 0.61 -10.17 17.53
C GLY A 50 -0.27 -9.08 16.92
N LEU A 51 -1.52 -9.04 17.36
CA LEU A 51 -2.53 -8.09 16.89
C LEU A 51 -2.20 -6.67 17.34
N VAL A 52 -2.14 -5.76 16.39
CA VAL A 52 -1.85 -4.33 16.63
C VAL A 52 -2.95 -3.49 16.00
N GLN A 53 -3.47 -2.53 16.76
CA GLN A 53 -4.37 -1.51 16.25
C GLN A 53 -3.61 -0.21 15.98
N ILE A 54 -3.83 0.36 14.80
CA ILE A 54 -3.26 1.64 14.37
C ILE A 54 -4.38 2.63 14.16
N SER A 55 -4.34 3.75 14.87
CA SER A 55 -5.18 4.91 14.59
C SER A 55 -4.84 5.53 13.24
N LYS A 56 -5.84 5.68 12.36
CA LYS A 56 -5.72 6.35 11.06
C LYS A 56 -5.24 7.79 11.19
N LYS A 57 -5.52 8.43 12.33
CA LYS A 57 -5.08 9.80 12.65
C LYS A 57 -3.58 9.85 12.91
N ASP A 58 -2.95 8.75 13.29
CA ASP A 58 -1.51 8.68 13.62
C ASP A 58 -0.65 8.25 12.43
N ILE A 59 -1.26 7.82 11.33
CA ILE A 59 -0.56 7.46 10.11
C ILE A 59 0.03 8.73 9.46
N LYS A 60 1.32 8.66 9.13
CA LYS A 60 2.02 9.67 8.36
C LYS A 60 1.65 9.53 6.90
N LYS A 61 0.78 10.43 6.46
CA LYS A 61 0.32 10.56 5.07
C LYS A 61 1.15 11.59 4.32
N PHE A 62 1.42 11.34 3.05
CA PHE A 62 2.01 12.32 2.14
C PHE A 62 1.31 12.25 0.79
N GLU A 63 1.19 13.40 0.14
CA GLU A 63 0.47 13.52 -1.12
C GLU A 63 1.30 12.94 -2.26
N CYS A 64 0.63 12.23 -3.17
CA CYS A 64 1.21 11.49 -4.28
C CYS A 64 0.33 11.65 -5.51
N ILE A 65 0.96 11.54 -6.67
CA ILE A 65 0.30 11.50 -7.98
C ILE A 65 0.61 10.13 -8.59
N PHE A 66 -0.41 9.41 -9.02
CA PHE A 66 -0.33 8.12 -9.70
C PHE A 66 -0.84 8.28 -11.13
N PHE A 67 -0.01 7.86 -12.08
CA PHE A 67 -0.37 7.78 -13.49
C PHE A 67 -0.74 6.35 -13.83
N MET A 68 -2.04 6.13 -14.06
CA MET A 68 -2.64 4.81 -14.26
C MET A 68 -2.45 4.35 -15.70
N ASN A 69 -2.45 3.03 -15.91
CA ASN A 69 -2.26 2.42 -17.22
C ASN A 69 -3.42 2.70 -18.20
N ASP A 70 -4.60 3.00 -17.68
CA ASP A 70 -5.78 3.40 -18.46
C ASP A 70 -5.75 4.89 -18.88
N GLY A 71 -4.68 5.62 -18.51
CA GLY A 71 -4.51 7.05 -18.79
C GLY A 71 -5.08 7.97 -17.72
N ASN A 72 -5.74 7.44 -16.68
CA ASN A 72 -6.24 8.24 -15.58
C ASN A 72 -5.11 8.73 -14.65
N VAL A 73 -5.36 9.82 -13.95
CA VAL A 73 -4.45 10.34 -12.91
C VAL A 73 -5.16 10.36 -11.58
N LEU A 74 -4.60 9.64 -10.60
CA LEU A 74 -5.09 9.63 -9.22
C LEU A 74 -4.18 10.47 -8.34
N VAL A 75 -4.78 11.42 -7.61
CA VAL A 75 -4.08 12.26 -6.64
C VAL A 75 -4.64 11.96 -5.27
N GLY A 76 -3.75 11.68 -4.32
CA GLY A 76 -4.17 11.34 -2.97
C GLY A 76 -3.02 11.21 -2.00
N LYS A 77 -3.36 10.92 -0.75
CA LYS A 77 -2.44 10.76 0.36
C LYS A 77 -2.12 9.28 0.53
N LYS A 78 -0.87 8.88 0.33
CA LYS A 78 -0.45 7.50 0.56
C LYS A 78 -0.60 7.14 2.05
N VAL A 79 -1.32 6.06 2.32
CA VAL A 79 -1.58 5.54 3.67
C VAL A 79 -0.64 4.39 4.01
N SER A 80 -0.56 3.39 3.13
CA SER A 80 0.30 2.23 3.30
C SER A 80 0.76 1.66 1.96
N SER A 81 1.66 0.69 2.00
CA SER A 81 2.18 -0.01 0.83
C SER A 81 2.51 -1.44 1.23
N SER A 82 2.11 -2.40 0.41
CA SER A 82 2.53 -3.79 0.50
C SER A 82 3.46 -4.13 -0.68
N GLU A 83 3.69 -5.42 -0.94
CA GLU A 83 4.42 -5.86 -2.12
C GLU A 83 3.61 -5.60 -3.38
N ASN A 84 2.30 -5.87 -3.36
CA ASN A 84 1.45 -5.84 -4.55
C ASN A 84 0.51 -4.64 -4.61
N GLU A 85 0.24 -3.97 -3.48
CA GLU A 85 -0.81 -2.96 -3.36
C GLU A 85 -0.31 -1.67 -2.69
N ILE A 86 -1.01 -0.57 -2.97
CA ILE A 86 -0.90 0.71 -2.28
C ILE A 86 -2.29 1.16 -1.84
N ILE A 87 -2.40 1.62 -0.59
CA ILE A 87 -3.61 2.27 -0.08
C ILE A 87 -3.45 3.78 -0.23
N LEU A 88 -4.36 4.39 -0.96
CA LEU A 88 -4.39 5.81 -1.29
C LEU A 88 -5.68 6.44 -0.77
N ASP A 89 -5.55 7.47 0.07
CA ASP A 89 -6.66 8.25 0.61
C ASP A 89 -6.85 9.51 -0.26
N THR A 90 -7.92 9.53 -1.05
CA THR A 90 -8.26 10.62 -1.98
C THR A 90 -9.45 11.42 -1.46
N GLU A 91 -9.73 12.57 -2.07
CA GLU A 91 -10.89 13.39 -1.69
C GLU A 91 -12.24 12.69 -1.90
N ILE A 92 -12.30 11.72 -2.82
CA ILE A 92 -13.52 10.98 -3.17
C ILE A 92 -13.61 9.61 -2.48
N GLY A 93 -12.59 9.22 -1.72
CA GLY A 93 -12.56 7.95 -0.99
C GLY A 93 -11.18 7.30 -0.91
N VAL A 94 -11.14 6.16 -0.23
CA VAL A 94 -9.92 5.35 -0.06
C VAL A 94 -9.87 4.27 -1.13
N PHE A 95 -8.79 4.25 -1.90
CA PHE A 95 -8.54 3.28 -2.95
C PHE A 95 -7.41 2.33 -2.59
N LYS A 96 -7.62 1.07 -2.92
CA LYS A 96 -6.62 0.02 -2.94
C LYS A 96 -6.18 -0.18 -4.38
N ILE A 97 -4.94 0.16 -4.69
CA ILE A 97 -4.42 0.20 -6.06
C ILE A 97 -3.36 -0.88 -6.20
N SER A 98 -3.53 -1.80 -7.16
CA SER A 98 -2.48 -2.75 -7.48
C SER A 98 -1.29 -2.02 -8.14
N LYS A 99 -0.07 -2.43 -7.80
CA LYS A 99 1.14 -1.90 -8.43
C LYS A 99 1.24 -2.22 -9.92
N THR A 100 0.44 -3.17 -10.41
CA THR A 100 0.31 -3.46 -11.84
C THR A 100 -0.54 -2.45 -12.59
N ASP A 101 -1.32 -1.61 -11.90
CA ASP A 101 -2.35 -0.76 -12.51
C ASP A 101 -1.83 0.63 -12.85
N TYR A 102 -0.62 0.99 -12.41
CA TYR A 102 0.04 2.26 -12.68
C TYR A 102 1.45 2.04 -13.24
N TYR A 103 1.92 2.96 -14.07
CA TYR A 103 3.27 2.91 -14.64
C TYR A 103 4.23 3.91 -13.98
N LEU A 104 3.70 4.96 -13.34
CA LEU A 104 4.50 5.97 -12.66
C LEU A 104 3.76 6.50 -11.44
N TRP A 105 4.49 6.70 -10.35
CA TRP A 105 4.01 7.47 -9.20
C TRP A 105 5.06 8.46 -8.73
N LEU A 106 4.62 9.62 -8.28
CA LEU A 106 5.48 10.70 -7.83
C LEU A 106 4.99 11.22 -6.47
N PRO A 107 5.86 11.38 -5.47
CA PRO A 107 5.49 12.09 -4.27
C PRO A 107 5.37 13.58 -4.59
N ARG A 108 4.29 14.21 -4.13
CA ARG A 108 4.10 15.65 -4.24
C ARG A 108 4.83 16.32 -3.08
N PHE A 109 6.08 16.69 -3.32
CA PHE A 109 6.84 17.52 -2.39
C PHE A 109 6.56 19.01 -2.64
N SER A 110 6.57 19.83 -1.60
CA SER A 110 6.49 21.28 -1.77
C SER A 110 7.76 21.89 -2.38
N ASN A 111 8.88 21.16 -2.35
CA ASN A 111 10.17 21.66 -2.80
C ASN A 111 10.44 21.31 -4.28
N GLN A 112 10.29 22.30 -5.16
CA GLN A 112 10.52 22.19 -6.61
C GLN A 112 11.91 21.65 -6.98
N ALA A 113 12.97 22.00 -6.25
CA ALA A 113 14.33 21.55 -6.57
C ALA A 113 14.49 20.03 -6.41
N TYR A 114 13.83 19.46 -5.40
CA TYR A 114 13.87 18.02 -5.16
C TYR A 114 13.09 17.23 -6.22
N ILE A 115 11.95 17.77 -6.67
CA ILE A 115 11.14 17.20 -7.75
C ILE A 115 11.94 17.17 -9.05
N SER A 116 12.55 18.29 -9.45
CA SER A 116 13.38 18.35 -10.66
C SER A 116 14.52 17.34 -10.63
N LEU A 117 15.17 17.15 -9.48
CA LEU A 117 16.24 16.16 -9.33
C LEU A 117 15.73 14.72 -9.45
N MET A 118 14.59 14.38 -8.83
CA MET A 118 13.99 13.04 -8.96
C MET A 118 13.56 12.73 -10.39
N PHE A 119 12.98 13.70 -11.11
CA PHE A 119 12.60 13.53 -12.50
C PHE A 119 13.79 13.24 -13.41
N ILE A 120 14.90 13.95 -13.23
CA ILE A 120 16.13 13.71 -13.99
C ILE A 120 16.66 12.29 -13.72
N ILE A 121 16.67 11.85 -12.46
CA ILE A 121 17.12 10.49 -12.08
C ILE A 121 16.20 9.42 -12.68
N ALA A 122 14.89 9.64 -12.72
CA ALA A 122 13.92 8.69 -13.26
C ALA A 122 14.01 8.53 -14.78
N ILE A 123 14.35 9.59 -15.52
CA ILE A 123 14.48 9.55 -16.99
C ILE A 123 15.84 8.96 -17.42
N LEU A 124 16.89 9.14 -16.62
CA LEU A 124 18.24 8.65 -16.92
C LEU A 124 18.44 7.15 -16.65
N LYS A 125 17.47 6.47 -16.04
CA LYS A 125 17.56 5.05 -15.67
C LYS A 125 16.66 4.22 -16.56
#